data_AF-A0A9D5PPW4-F1
#
_entry.id   AF-A0A9D5PPW4-F1
#
_cell.length_a   1.000
_cell.length_b   1.000
_cell.length_c   1.000
_cell.angle_alpha   90.00
_cell.angle_beta   90.00
_cell.angle_gamma   90.00
#
_symmetry.space_group_name_H-M   'P 1'
#
loop_
_entity.id
_entity.type
_entity.pdbx_description
1 polymer ?
#
loop_
_entity_poly.entity_id
_entity_poly.type
_entity_poly.pdbx_seq_one_letter_code
_entity_poly.pdbx_strand_id
1 'polypeptide(L)'
;ALKATGREILFSACNWGSDEVHKWIRSTGTHMYRSTPDILDNFERFTDLLWNKFAKDGRTSSAPAYSAPGCYDDLDMLICGMYGKGNVGMGGCTDSEYKIHFALWCLFQSPLMIGCDVRNMDDYTLSLLTNRELISIDRDPECRPPIRLRLNDMPVFFKHLADNEYLFALFNLSDSDPVEQSDGCSMKNLYDLGLPVTAGFGFEGYEIFTGEKMLFTNEYIKTNIKPRDCKIFRVKLTNKK
;
A
#
# COMPACT_ATOMS: atom_id res chain seq x y z
N ALA A 1 13.59 29.86 0.74
CA ALA A 1 15.02 29.66 0.38
C ALA A 1 15.18 28.88 -0.92
N LEU A 2 14.78 27.60 -0.99
CA LEU A 2 14.97 26.76 -2.20
C LEU A 2 14.46 27.39 -3.50
N LYS A 3 13.20 27.84 -3.52
CA LYS A 3 12.59 28.53 -4.68
C LYS A 3 13.38 29.76 -5.16
N ALA A 4 14.02 30.50 -4.25
CA ALA A 4 14.76 31.71 -4.58
C ALA A 4 16.08 31.43 -5.32
N THR A 5 16.55 30.18 -5.32
CA THR A 5 17.76 29.78 -6.05
C THR A 5 17.55 29.72 -7.57
N GLY A 6 16.30 29.69 -8.04
CA GLY A 6 15.96 29.49 -9.45
C GLY A 6 16.22 28.07 -9.97
N ARG A 7 16.59 27.13 -9.10
CA ARG A 7 16.77 25.72 -9.44
C ARG A 7 15.55 24.90 -9.02
N GLU A 8 15.12 24.00 -9.88
CA GLU A 8 14.14 22.97 -9.54
C GLU A 8 14.79 21.96 -8.58
N ILE A 9 14.38 22.02 -7.32
CA ILE A 9 14.90 21.16 -6.24
C ILE A 9 13.70 20.51 -5.58
N LEU A 10 13.66 19.18 -5.60
CA LEU A 10 12.67 18.42 -4.83
C LEU A 10 12.86 18.72 -3.35
N PHE A 11 11.80 19.21 -2.72
CA PHE A 11 11.76 19.49 -1.29
C PHE A 11 11.05 18.35 -0.56
N SER A 12 11.83 17.50 0.10
CA SER A 12 11.35 16.46 1.01
C SER A 12 11.44 16.99 2.45
N ALA A 13 10.29 17.09 3.13
CA ALA A 13 10.22 17.52 4.52
C ALA A 13 10.24 16.31 5.45
N CYS A 14 11.09 16.33 6.47
CA CYS A 14 11.14 15.26 7.48
C CYS A 14 10.95 15.86 8.87
N ASN A 15 9.72 15.82 9.36
CA ASN A 15 9.35 16.23 10.72
C ASN A 15 8.51 15.17 11.44
N TRP A 16 8.50 13.94 10.91
CA TRP A 16 7.98 12.76 11.60
C TRP A 16 6.47 12.78 11.88
N GLY A 17 5.70 13.48 11.04
CA GLY A 17 4.28 13.65 11.24
C GLY A 17 3.90 14.71 12.30
N SER A 18 4.88 15.37 12.93
CA SER A 18 4.63 16.35 13.99
C SER A 18 3.73 17.51 13.52
N ASP A 19 2.98 18.07 14.46
CA ASP A 19 2.11 19.24 14.26
C ASP A 19 1.11 19.06 13.11
N GLU A 20 0.60 17.83 12.95
CA GLU A 20 -0.39 17.49 11.92
C GLU A 20 0.06 17.92 10.52
N VAL A 21 1.36 17.70 10.20
CA VAL A 21 2.02 18.15 8.97
C VAL A 21 1.20 17.98 7.68
N HIS A 22 0.45 16.87 7.58
CA HIS A 22 -0.45 16.56 6.47
C HIS A 22 -1.50 17.65 6.18
N LYS A 23 -1.89 18.46 7.16
CA LYS A 23 -2.90 19.54 7.01
C LYS A 23 -2.38 20.78 6.29
N TRP A 24 -1.08 21.07 6.38
CA TRP A 24 -0.54 22.37 5.99
C TRP A 24 0.67 22.31 5.04
N ILE A 25 1.48 21.25 5.10
CA ILE A 25 2.79 21.21 4.42
C ILE A 25 2.69 21.36 2.90
N ARG A 26 1.63 20.84 2.29
CA ARG A 26 1.39 20.95 0.85
C ARG A 26 1.32 22.41 0.38
N SER A 27 0.77 23.30 1.19
CA SER A 27 0.67 24.73 0.86
C SER A 27 2.03 25.46 0.84
N THR A 28 3.08 24.84 1.39
CA THR A 28 4.41 25.45 1.50
C THR A 28 5.30 25.24 0.26
N GLY A 29 4.85 24.41 -0.69
CA GLY A 29 5.64 24.01 -1.86
C GLY A 29 6.54 22.79 -1.63
N THR A 30 6.28 22.03 -0.57
CA THR A 30 6.88 20.71 -0.33
C THR A 30 6.34 19.68 -1.31
N HIS A 31 7.23 18.78 -1.77
CA HIS A 31 6.91 17.74 -2.76
C HIS A 31 6.63 16.38 -2.13
N MET A 32 7.15 16.15 -0.92
CA MET A 32 6.86 14.98 -0.10
C MET A 32 7.15 15.29 1.37
N TYR A 33 6.44 14.65 2.28
CA TYR A 33 6.60 14.91 3.71
C TYR A 33 6.46 13.64 4.55
N ARG A 34 7.37 13.47 5.50
CA ARG A 34 7.44 12.31 6.38
C ARG A 34 6.33 12.36 7.42
N SER A 35 5.48 11.34 7.44
CA SER A 35 4.23 11.31 8.22
C SER A 35 4.23 10.34 9.41
N THR A 36 5.26 9.51 9.50
CA THR A 36 5.47 8.48 10.54
C THR A 36 6.77 8.75 11.30
N PRO A 37 7.11 8.03 12.37
CA PRO A 37 8.49 7.90 12.85
C PRO A 37 9.37 7.09 11.88
N ASP A 38 10.65 6.93 12.24
CA ASP A 38 11.58 6.13 11.44
C ASP A 38 11.14 4.66 11.38
N ILE A 39 11.25 4.07 10.21
CA ILE A 39 11.02 2.64 9.99
C ILE A 39 12.21 1.81 10.49
N LEU A 40 11.93 0.57 10.87
CA LEU A 40 12.93 -0.44 11.21
C LEU A 40 12.65 -1.68 10.39
N ASP A 41 13.70 -2.43 10.05
CA ASP A 41 13.59 -3.70 9.32
C ASP A 41 13.08 -4.81 10.25
N ASN A 42 11.76 -4.75 10.49
CA ASN A 42 11.00 -5.59 11.39
C ASN A 42 9.51 -5.56 11.00
N PHE A 43 8.88 -6.72 10.95
CA PHE A 43 7.50 -6.87 10.49
C PHE A 43 6.49 -6.12 11.36
N GLU A 44 6.60 -6.28 12.67
CA GLU A 44 5.72 -5.63 13.64
C GLU A 44 5.84 -4.11 13.56
N ARG A 45 7.04 -3.58 13.31
CA ARG A 45 7.28 -2.13 13.21
C ARG A 45 6.60 -1.50 12.02
N PHE A 46 6.79 -2.01 10.80
CA PHE A 46 6.18 -1.36 9.65
C PHE A 46 4.65 -1.56 9.62
N THR A 47 4.16 -2.69 10.13
CA THR A 47 2.71 -2.92 10.27
C THR A 47 2.09 -2.00 11.32
N ASP A 48 2.74 -1.79 12.48
CA ASP A 48 2.31 -0.85 13.52
C ASP A 48 2.29 0.60 13.01
N LEU A 49 3.29 1.01 12.24
CA LEU A 49 3.33 2.35 11.65
C LEU A 49 2.11 2.60 10.74
N LEU A 50 1.79 1.63 9.90
CA LEU A 50 0.61 1.68 9.03
C LEU A 50 -0.70 1.60 9.86
N TRP A 51 -0.78 0.74 10.86
CA TRP A 51 -2.00 0.56 11.64
C TRP A 51 -2.32 1.79 12.49
N ASN A 52 -1.32 2.37 13.17
CA ASN A 52 -1.50 3.63 13.89
C ASN A 52 -1.94 4.78 12.96
N LYS A 53 -1.57 4.70 11.68
CA LYS A 53 -2.01 5.65 10.66
C LYS A 53 -3.42 5.39 10.14
N PHE A 54 -3.86 4.13 10.03
CA PHE A 54 -5.11 3.75 9.32
C PHE A 54 -6.21 3.11 10.19
N ALA A 55 -5.98 2.86 11.48
CA ALA A 55 -6.91 2.14 12.35
C ALA A 55 -7.53 2.96 13.49
N LYS A 56 -7.05 4.18 13.75
CA LYS A 56 -7.62 4.99 14.83
C LYS A 56 -8.86 5.75 14.36
N ASP A 57 -9.99 5.23 14.83
CA ASP A 57 -11.30 5.83 15.06
C ASP A 57 -11.31 7.32 15.46
N GLY A 58 -10.91 8.21 14.55
CA GLY A 58 -11.31 9.63 14.56
C GLY A 58 -10.88 10.48 15.76
N ARG A 59 -10.00 9.98 16.66
CA ARG A 59 -9.56 10.71 17.87
C ARG A 59 -8.08 11.09 17.91
N THR A 60 -7.27 10.56 17.00
CA THR A 60 -5.92 11.05 16.73
C THR A 60 -5.79 11.34 15.24
N SER A 61 -5.23 12.50 14.93
CA SER A 61 -5.04 13.12 13.63
C SER A 61 -4.09 12.38 12.68
N SER A 62 -4.39 11.12 12.34
CA SER A 62 -3.74 10.40 11.24
C SER A 62 -4.79 10.09 10.20
N ALA A 63 -5.00 11.07 9.34
CA ALA A 63 -6.08 11.09 8.39
C ALA A 63 -5.68 10.28 7.11
N PRO A 64 -6.64 9.83 6.28
CA PRO A 64 -6.37 8.97 5.12
C PRO A 64 -5.32 9.60 4.21
N ALA A 65 -4.45 8.79 3.59
CA ALA A 65 -3.31 9.23 2.77
C ALA A 65 -3.54 10.59 2.06
N TYR A 66 -2.86 11.64 2.52
CA TYR A 66 -2.96 13.01 1.97
C TYR A 66 -2.06 13.19 0.75
N SER A 67 -1.55 12.08 0.20
CA SER A 67 -0.88 12.07 -1.09
C SER A 67 -1.79 12.67 -2.14
N ALA A 68 -1.21 13.57 -2.93
CA ALA A 68 -1.86 14.16 -4.06
C ALA A 68 -0.79 14.51 -5.10
N PRO A 69 -1.18 14.75 -6.37
CA PRO A 69 -0.21 15.15 -7.38
C PRO A 69 0.59 16.37 -6.91
N GLY A 70 1.92 16.22 -6.89
CA GLY A 70 2.87 17.23 -6.46
C GLY A 70 3.15 17.32 -4.95
N CYS A 71 2.54 16.50 -4.10
CA CYS A 71 2.88 16.41 -2.67
C CYS A 71 2.50 15.02 -2.10
N TYR A 72 3.49 14.17 -1.84
CA TYR A 72 3.27 12.77 -1.46
C TYR A 72 3.53 12.52 0.03
N ASP A 73 2.70 11.65 0.62
CA ASP A 73 2.84 11.19 2.00
C ASP A 73 3.99 10.19 2.09
N ASP A 74 5.03 10.53 2.85
CA ASP A 74 6.22 9.70 3.02
C ASP A 74 6.11 8.84 4.28
N LEU A 75 6.06 7.52 4.06
CA LEU A 75 6.01 6.48 5.09
C LEU A 75 7.40 6.04 5.57
N ASP A 76 8.45 6.71 5.10
CA ASP A 76 9.88 6.41 5.24
C ASP A 76 10.42 5.44 4.17
N MET A 77 11.72 5.19 4.20
CA MET A 77 12.47 4.38 3.23
C MET A 77 12.01 2.92 3.15
N LEU A 78 12.31 2.27 2.02
CA LEU A 78 12.06 0.83 1.82
C LEU A 78 13.07 -0.02 2.59
N ILE A 79 12.58 -0.99 3.35
CA ILE A 79 13.40 -1.99 4.08
C ILE A 79 13.65 -3.28 3.26
N CYS A 80 13.09 -3.39 2.06
CA CYS A 80 13.21 -4.58 1.21
C CYS A 80 14.66 -5.01 1.00
N GLY A 81 14.95 -6.28 1.30
CA GLY A 81 16.26 -6.88 1.08
C GLY A 81 17.34 -6.48 2.07
N MET A 82 16.96 -5.87 3.20
CA MET A 82 17.90 -5.58 4.29
C MET A 82 18.29 -6.84 5.07
N TYR A 83 17.37 -7.78 5.26
CA TYR A 83 17.57 -9.06 5.97
C TYR A 83 18.28 -8.89 7.32
N GLY A 84 17.88 -7.88 8.09
CA GLY A 84 18.43 -7.54 9.40
C GLY A 84 19.79 -6.84 9.35
N LYS A 85 20.28 -6.43 8.17
CA LYS A 85 21.58 -5.77 7.99
C LYS A 85 21.44 -4.25 7.96
N GLY A 86 22.51 -3.56 8.34
CA GLY A 86 22.57 -2.09 8.35
C GLY A 86 22.08 -1.47 9.66
N ASN A 87 22.09 -0.15 9.73
CA ASN A 87 21.87 0.59 10.99
C ASN A 87 20.43 0.52 11.52
N VAL A 88 19.47 0.20 10.64
CA VAL A 88 18.05 0.01 10.99
C VAL A 88 17.62 -1.46 10.90
N GLY A 89 18.58 -2.38 10.73
CA GLY A 89 18.38 -3.82 10.76
C GLY A 89 17.98 -4.30 12.16
N MET A 90 16.70 -4.66 12.37
CA MET A 90 16.20 -5.08 13.69
C MET A 90 15.40 -6.38 13.62
N GLY A 91 16.11 -7.50 13.41
CA GLY A 91 15.51 -8.84 13.31
C GLY A 91 15.27 -9.27 11.87
N GLY A 92 15.11 -8.33 10.95
CA GLY A 92 14.89 -8.60 9.54
C GLY A 92 13.44 -8.96 9.25
N CYS A 93 13.15 -9.14 7.96
CA CYS A 93 11.88 -9.67 7.49
C CYS A 93 12.11 -10.82 6.51
N THR A 94 11.10 -11.66 6.35
CA THR A 94 11.03 -12.68 5.31
C THR A 94 10.68 -12.06 3.96
N ASP A 95 10.88 -12.79 2.87
CA ASP A 95 10.50 -12.38 1.52
C ASP A 95 9.01 -12.00 1.44
N SER A 96 8.13 -12.80 2.06
CA SER A 96 6.69 -12.54 2.07
C SER A 96 6.34 -11.23 2.79
N GLU A 97 7.06 -10.93 3.87
CA GLU A 97 6.90 -9.68 4.62
C GLU A 97 7.45 -8.47 3.85
N TYR A 98 8.57 -8.62 3.14
CA TYR A 98 9.06 -7.59 2.22
C TYR A 98 8.08 -7.34 1.07
N LYS A 99 7.43 -8.39 0.56
CA LYS A 99 6.36 -8.26 -0.44
C LYS A 99 5.20 -7.43 0.08
N ILE A 100 4.75 -7.70 1.31
CA ILE A 100 3.71 -6.90 1.99
C ILE A 100 4.16 -5.43 2.10
N HIS A 101 5.36 -5.19 2.60
CA HIS A 101 5.89 -3.84 2.80
C HIS A 101 5.94 -3.05 1.49
N PHE A 102 6.54 -3.61 0.44
CA PHE A 102 6.64 -2.95 -0.87
C PHE A 102 5.25 -2.70 -1.49
N ALA A 103 4.34 -3.68 -1.37
CA ALA A 103 2.97 -3.55 -1.85
C ALA A 103 2.20 -2.43 -1.14
N LEU A 104 2.35 -2.30 0.18
CA LEU A 104 1.69 -1.23 0.95
C LEU A 104 2.25 0.14 0.57
N TRP A 105 3.58 0.28 0.41
CA TRP A 105 4.19 1.53 -0.01
C TRP A 105 3.67 1.98 -1.38
N CYS A 106 3.59 1.04 -2.35
CA CYS A 106 3.04 1.34 -3.67
C CYS A 106 1.54 1.71 -3.59
N LEU A 107 0.75 0.99 -2.81
CA LEU A 107 -0.69 1.23 -2.65
C LEU A 107 -0.98 2.65 -2.12
N PHE A 108 -0.21 3.10 -1.14
CA PHE A 108 -0.30 4.44 -0.55
C PHE A 108 0.47 5.52 -1.33
N GLN A 109 1.21 5.13 -2.38
CA GLN A 109 2.09 5.99 -3.17
C GLN A 109 3.09 6.75 -2.29
N SER A 110 3.70 6.02 -1.36
CA SER A 110 4.82 6.53 -0.59
C SER A 110 6.07 6.53 -1.47
N PRO A 111 6.93 7.55 -1.39
CA PRO A 111 8.18 7.59 -2.14
C PRO A 111 9.00 6.29 -1.99
N LEU A 112 9.29 5.66 -3.12
CA LEU A 112 10.02 4.39 -3.19
C LEU A 112 11.55 4.62 -3.10
N MET A 113 12.04 4.97 -1.92
CA MET A 113 13.46 5.19 -1.64
C MET A 113 14.11 3.90 -1.11
N ILE A 114 15.02 3.29 -1.89
CA ILE A 114 15.65 2.01 -1.53
C ILE A 114 16.60 2.18 -0.34
N GLY A 115 16.37 1.44 0.75
CA GLY A 115 17.20 1.46 1.96
C GLY A 115 18.26 0.36 2.06
N CYS A 116 18.21 -0.68 1.22
CA CYS A 116 19.19 -1.78 1.22
C CYS A 116 20.45 -1.47 0.39
N ASP A 117 21.48 -2.31 0.54
CA ASP A 117 22.71 -2.19 -0.27
C ASP A 117 22.47 -2.70 -1.70
N VAL A 118 22.19 -1.79 -2.63
CA VAL A 118 21.91 -2.11 -4.03
C VAL A 118 23.05 -2.81 -4.77
N ARG A 119 24.28 -2.83 -4.21
CA ARG A 119 25.43 -3.55 -4.80
C ARG A 119 25.37 -5.06 -4.50
N ASN A 120 24.52 -5.47 -3.56
CA ASN A 120 24.42 -6.83 -3.05
C ASN A 120 22.96 -7.21 -2.76
N MET A 121 22.08 -7.00 -3.75
CA MET A 121 20.71 -7.52 -3.71
C MET A 121 20.69 -8.95 -4.21
N ASP A 122 19.91 -9.81 -3.57
CA ASP A 122 19.57 -11.11 -4.12
C ASP A 122 18.51 -10.99 -5.23
N ASP A 123 18.32 -12.09 -5.96
CA ASP A 123 17.40 -12.15 -7.10
C ASP A 123 15.96 -11.84 -6.69
N TYR A 124 15.56 -12.26 -5.47
CA TYR A 124 14.23 -11.99 -4.96
C TYR A 124 14.01 -10.49 -4.74
N THR A 125 14.90 -9.83 -3.98
CA THR A 125 14.86 -8.39 -3.70
C THR A 125 14.84 -7.59 -4.98
N LEU A 126 15.70 -7.94 -5.95
CA LEU A 126 15.73 -7.28 -7.24
C LEU A 126 14.41 -7.46 -7.99
N SER A 127 13.85 -8.67 -8.02
CA SER A 127 12.57 -8.95 -8.68
C SER A 127 11.40 -8.17 -8.05
N LEU A 128 11.42 -8.01 -6.72
CA LEU A 128 10.40 -7.28 -5.99
C LEU A 128 10.50 -5.78 -6.27
N LEU A 129 11.69 -5.19 -6.07
CA LEU A 129 11.93 -3.75 -6.25
C LEU A 129 11.81 -3.27 -7.71
N THR A 130 11.84 -4.20 -8.67
CA THR A 130 11.63 -3.91 -10.10
C THR A 130 10.28 -4.41 -10.63
N ASN A 131 9.38 -4.85 -9.75
CA ASN A 131 8.06 -5.31 -10.14
C ASN A 131 7.24 -4.17 -10.76
N ARG A 132 7.05 -4.22 -12.08
CA ARG A 132 6.38 -3.17 -12.86
C ARG A 132 4.91 -3.01 -12.52
N GLU A 133 4.22 -4.09 -12.14
CA GLU A 133 2.82 -4.01 -11.74
C GLU A 133 2.68 -3.20 -10.45
N LEU A 134 3.48 -3.50 -9.43
CA LEU A 134 3.49 -2.72 -8.18
C LEU A 134 3.93 -1.27 -8.40
N ILE A 135 5.01 -1.04 -9.14
CA ILE A 135 5.48 0.32 -9.45
C ILE A 135 4.41 1.11 -10.21
N SER A 136 3.62 0.48 -11.09
CA SER A 136 2.55 1.18 -11.80
C SER A 136 1.44 1.68 -10.88
N ILE A 137 1.23 1.04 -9.72
CA ILE A 137 0.29 1.48 -8.69
C ILE A 137 0.83 2.74 -7.98
N ASP A 138 2.12 2.75 -7.67
CA ASP A 138 2.82 3.91 -7.08
C ASP A 138 2.81 5.13 -8.03
N ARG A 139 2.87 4.87 -9.35
CA ARG A 139 2.96 5.90 -10.40
C ARG A 139 1.63 6.27 -11.02
N ASP A 140 0.52 5.89 -10.39
CA ASP A 140 -0.81 6.27 -10.85
C ASP A 140 -0.97 7.81 -10.89
N PRO A 141 -1.33 8.41 -12.04
CA PRO A 141 -1.36 9.86 -12.18
C PRO A 141 -2.51 10.53 -11.43
N GLU A 142 -3.60 9.80 -11.11
CA GLU A 142 -4.71 10.37 -10.35
C GLU A 142 -4.40 10.49 -8.86
N CYS A 143 -3.42 9.71 -8.39
CA CYS A 143 -2.95 9.70 -7.01
C CYS A 143 -4.07 9.51 -5.97
N ARG A 144 -5.11 8.75 -6.31
CA ARG A 144 -6.28 8.56 -5.42
C ARG A 144 -5.90 7.71 -4.20
N PRO A 145 -6.29 8.10 -2.98
CA PRO A 145 -6.00 7.29 -1.80
C PRO A 145 -6.78 5.96 -1.84
N PRO A 146 -6.20 4.87 -1.31
CA PRO A 146 -6.94 3.63 -1.15
C PRO A 146 -8.03 3.79 -0.07
N ILE A 147 -9.19 3.21 -0.32
CA ILE A 147 -10.31 3.09 0.62
C ILE A 147 -10.15 1.77 1.35
N ARG A 148 -10.19 1.81 2.68
CA ARG A 148 -10.13 0.61 3.52
C ARG A 148 -11.53 0.02 3.69
N LEU A 149 -11.74 -1.21 3.25
CA LEU A 149 -13.02 -1.92 3.32
C LEU A 149 -13.22 -2.72 4.62
N ARG A 150 -12.13 -3.13 5.31
CA ARG A 150 -12.21 -3.91 6.56
C ARG A 150 -11.36 -3.31 7.67
N LEU A 151 -11.94 -3.18 8.88
CA LEU A 151 -11.29 -2.60 10.07
C LEU A 151 -10.52 -3.60 10.96
N ASN A 152 -10.65 -4.91 10.72
CA ASN A 152 -10.00 -5.97 11.52
C ASN A 152 -8.59 -6.35 10.98
N ASP A 153 -7.92 -7.32 11.59
CA ASP A 153 -6.53 -7.81 11.35
C ASP A 153 -6.20 -8.28 9.92
N MET A 154 -7.18 -8.23 9.04
CA MET A 154 -7.12 -8.61 7.63
C MET A 154 -7.45 -7.41 6.77
N PRO A 155 -6.57 -6.40 6.65
CA PRO A 155 -6.91 -5.19 5.93
C PRO A 155 -7.15 -5.50 4.45
N VAL A 156 -8.29 -5.00 3.96
CA VAL A 156 -8.69 -5.04 2.56
C VAL A 156 -8.81 -3.61 2.09
N PHE A 157 -8.14 -3.29 0.99
CA PHE A 157 -8.18 -1.97 0.37
C PHE A 157 -8.76 -2.05 -1.03
N PHE A 158 -9.52 -1.03 -1.37
CA PHE A 158 -10.01 -0.76 -2.71
C PHE A 158 -9.43 0.57 -3.18
N LYS A 159 -8.78 0.60 -4.34
CA LYS A 159 -8.18 1.82 -4.89
C LYS A 159 -8.63 2.01 -6.32
N HIS A 160 -9.06 3.22 -6.65
CA HIS A 160 -9.25 3.62 -8.03
C HIS A 160 -7.91 4.02 -8.63
N LEU A 161 -7.67 3.59 -9.85
CA LEU A 161 -6.56 4.03 -10.70
C LEU A 161 -7.10 4.84 -11.88
N ALA A 162 -6.19 5.45 -12.63
CA ALA A 162 -6.46 6.01 -13.94
C ALA A 162 -7.09 4.96 -14.89
N ASP A 163 -7.69 5.45 -15.99
CA ASP A 163 -8.23 4.62 -17.07
C ASP A 163 -9.35 3.62 -16.65
N ASN A 164 -10.08 3.95 -15.58
CA ASN A 164 -11.16 3.12 -15.01
C ASN A 164 -10.68 1.72 -14.57
N GLU A 165 -9.45 1.65 -14.08
CA GLU A 165 -8.91 0.47 -13.41
C GLU A 165 -9.06 0.59 -11.90
N TYR A 166 -9.11 -0.56 -11.25
CA TYR A 166 -9.28 -0.64 -9.82
C TYR A 166 -8.36 -1.70 -9.24
N LEU A 167 -8.07 -1.57 -7.95
CA LEU A 167 -7.31 -2.55 -7.19
C LEU A 167 -8.15 -3.08 -6.04
N PHE A 168 -8.06 -4.39 -5.85
CA PHE A 168 -8.35 -5.03 -4.57
C PHE A 168 -7.06 -5.53 -3.97
N ALA A 169 -6.62 -4.94 -2.85
CA ALA A 169 -5.41 -5.35 -2.15
C ALA A 169 -5.79 -5.96 -0.79
N LEU A 170 -5.45 -7.23 -0.60
CA LEU A 170 -5.79 -8.03 0.57
C LEU A 170 -4.49 -8.48 1.25
N PHE A 171 -4.42 -8.30 2.57
CA PHE A 171 -3.23 -8.60 3.35
C PHE A 171 -3.59 -9.49 4.54
N ASN A 172 -2.88 -10.61 4.71
CA ASN A 172 -2.89 -11.38 5.94
C ASN A 172 -1.68 -10.97 6.78
N LEU A 173 -1.92 -10.14 7.80
CA LEU A 173 -0.88 -9.68 8.71
C LEU A 173 -0.69 -10.58 9.93
N SER A 174 -1.52 -11.63 10.06
CA SER A 174 -1.47 -12.56 11.19
C SER A 174 -0.53 -13.74 10.91
N ASP A 175 -0.23 -14.46 11.99
CA ASP A 175 0.49 -15.75 11.95
C ASP A 175 -0.43 -16.95 11.65
N SER A 176 -1.74 -16.72 11.58
CA SER A 176 -2.74 -17.78 11.43
C SER A 176 -3.13 -18.02 9.97
N ASP A 177 -3.37 -19.29 9.67
CA ASP A 177 -3.89 -19.69 8.37
C ASP A 177 -5.31 -19.12 8.14
N PRO A 178 -5.66 -18.80 6.90
CA PRO A 178 -6.96 -18.21 6.58
C PRO A 178 -8.14 -19.15 6.89
N VAL A 179 -7.91 -20.45 7.05
CA VAL A 179 -8.95 -21.43 7.42
C VAL A 179 -9.32 -21.32 8.91
N GLU A 180 -8.40 -20.89 9.76
CA GLU A 180 -8.63 -20.72 11.21
C GLU A 180 -9.40 -19.43 11.52
N GLN A 181 -9.36 -18.46 10.61
CA GLN A 181 -10.18 -17.26 10.67
C GLN A 181 -11.55 -17.59 10.04
N SER A 182 -12.63 -17.50 10.80
CA SER A 182 -13.99 -17.94 10.43
C SER A 182 -14.55 -17.43 9.08
N ASP A 183 -13.97 -16.37 8.51
CA ASP A 183 -14.33 -15.79 7.21
C ASP A 183 -13.21 -15.91 6.13
N GLY A 184 -12.00 -16.37 6.46
CA GLY A 184 -10.80 -16.26 5.61
C GLY A 184 -10.52 -14.85 5.08
N CYS A 185 -9.56 -14.74 4.15
CA CYS A 185 -9.29 -13.49 3.42
C CYS A 185 -10.32 -13.30 2.28
N SER A 186 -11.59 -13.26 2.65
CA SER A 186 -12.69 -12.98 1.72
C SER A 186 -13.03 -11.49 1.73
N MET A 187 -13.07 -10.87 0.57
CA MET A 187 -13.76 -9.60 0.40
C MET A 187 -15.26 -9.86 0.60
N LYS A 188 -15.92 -9.16 1.53
CA LYS A 188 -17.40 -9.19 1.62
C LYS A 188 -18.01 -8.26 0.57
N ASN A 189 -19.30 -8.46 0.34
CA ASN A 189 -20.03 -8.15 -0.88
C ASN A 189 -19.63 -6.83 -1.59
N LEU A 190 -19.55 -6.86 -2.92
CA LEU A 190 -19.41 -5.65 -3.77
C LEU A 190 -20.51 -4.60 -3.50
N TYR A 191 -21.59 -4.99 -2.84
CA TYR A 191 -22.57 -4.08 -2.27
C TYR A 191 -21.95 -2.97 -1.38
N ASP A 192 -20.89 -3.27 -0.63
CA ASP A 192 -20.18 -2.28 0.21
C ASP A 192 -19.52 -1.16 -0.63
N LEU A 193 -19.31 -1.42 -1.93
CA LEU A 193 -18.84 -0.45 -2.92
C LEU A 193 -19.99 0.21 -3.69
N GLY A 194 -21.24 -0.05 -3.30
CA GLY A 194 -22.43 0.39 -4.02
C GLY A 194 -22.73 -0.42 -5.29
N LEU A 195 -22.14 -1.61 -5.44
CA LEU A 195 -22.34 -2.50 -6.59
C LEU A 195 -23.07 -3.78 -6.15
N PRO A 196 -24.39 -3.73 -5.88
CA PRO A 196 -25.18 -4.93 -5.63
C PRO A 196 -25.18 -5.85 -6.86
N VAL A 197 -25.41 -7.14 -6.64
CA VAL A 197 -25.58 -8.16 -7.69
C VAL A 197 -26.59 -7.72 -8.76
N THR A 198 -27.65 -7.03 -8.35
CA THR A 198 -28.73 -6.52 -9.21
C THR A 198 -28.31 -5.34 -10.09
N ALA A 199 -27.17 -4.70 -9.85
CA ALA A 199 -26.66 -3.63 -10.69
C ALA A 199 -26.26 -4.15 -12.09
N GLY A 200 -25.99 -5.45 -12.24
CA GLY A 200 -25.56 -6.05 -13.51
C GLY A 200 -24.10 -5.75 -13.85
N PHE A 201 -23.33 -5.21 -12.91
CA PHE A 201 -21.89 -4.96 -13.05
C PHE A 201 -21.09 -5.89 -12.13
N GLY A 202 -19.84 -6.13 -12.48
CA GLY A 202 -18.88 -6.90 -11.69
C GLY A 202 -17.45 -6.56 -12.10
N PHE A 203 -16.49 -7.30 -11.58
CA PHE A 203 -15.07 -7.10 -11.85
C PHE A 203 -14.45 -8.32 -12.52
N GLU A 204 -13.59 -8.08 -13.49
CA GLU A 204 -12.68 -9.08 -14.07
C GLU A 204 -11.26 -8.51 -14.12
N GLY A 205 -10.25 -9.38 -14.11
CA GLY A 205 -8.86 -8.93 -14.07
C GLY A 205 -7.87 -10.05 -13.82
N TYR A 206 -6.81 -9.75 -13.06
CA TYR A 206 -5.78 -10.72 -12.71
C TYR A 206 -5.12 -10.38 -11.36
N GLU A 207 -4.53 -11.40 -10.74
CA GLU A 207 -3.67 -11.27 -9.56
C GLU A 207 -2.26 -10.85 -10.01
N ILE A 208 -1.71 -9.77 -9.44
CA ILE A 208 -0.52 -9.11 -10.00
C ILE A 208 0.78 -9.89 -9.83
N PHE A 209 0.88 -10.79 -8.84
CA PHE A 209 2.09 -11.55 -8.57
C PHE A 209 2.14 -12.83 -9.40
N THR A 210 1.00 -13.48 -9.61
CA THR A 210 0.93 -14.76 -10.33
C THR A 210 0.44 -14.63 -11.78
N GLY A 211 -0.22 -13.53 -12.13
CA GLY A 211 -0.93 -13.36 -13.39
C GLY A 211 -2.19 -14.22 -13.52
N GLU A 212 -2.62 -14.88 -12.43
CA GLU A 212 -3.82 -15.71 -12.42
C GLU A 212 -5.05 -14.85 -12.75
N LYS A 213 -5.82 -15.27 -13.76
CA LYS A 213 -7.01 -14.54 -14.19
C LYS A 213 -8.09 -14.62 -13.12
N MET A 214 -8.62 -13.47 -12.78
CA MET A 214 -9.82 -13.33 -11.98
C MET A 214 -11.03 -13.27 -12.92
N LEU A 215 -11.84 -14.33 -12.91
CA LEU A 215 -13.09 -14.37 -13.65
C LEU A 215 -14.09 -13.34 -13.10
N PHE A 216 -15.06 -12.96 -13.94
CA PHE A 216 -16.13 -12.05 -13.57
C PHE A 216 -16.74 -12.42 -12.21
N THR A 217 -16.69 -11.50 -11.26
CA THR A 217 -17.43 -11.60 -10.00
C THR A 217 -18.26 -10.35 -9.78
N ASN A 218 -19.51 -10.54 -9.38
CA ASN A 218 -20.44 -9.47 -9.03
C ASN A 218 -20.99 -9.59 -7.61
N GLU A 219 -20.47 -10.53 -6.81
CA GLU A 219 -20.90 -10.73 -5.43
C GLU A 219 -19.73 -10.50 -4.47
N TYR A 220 -18.72 -11.36 -4.49
CA TYR A 220 -17.58 -11.30 -3.57
C TYR A 220 -16.30 -11.88 -4.20
N ILE A 221 -15.15 -11.58 -3.61
CA ILE A 221 -13.85 -12.17 -3.96
C ILE A 221 -13.41 -12.99 -2.76
N LYS A 222 -13.32 -14.31 -2.93
CA LYS A 222 -12.78 -15.20 -1.88
C LYS A 222 -11.42 -15.71 -2.32
N THR A 223 -10.40 -15.49 -1.50
CA THR A 223 -9.08 -16.02 -1.76
C THR A 223 -8.41 -16.45 -0.45
N ASN A 224 -7.55 -17.46 -0.55
CA ASN A 224 -6.72 -17.88 0.58
C ASN A 224 -5.37 -17.16 0.47
N ILE A 225 -4.98 -16.48 1.54
CA ILE A 225 -3.70 -15.79 1.67
C ILE A 225 -3.00 -16.39 2.88
N LYS A 226 -1.79 -16.90 2.66
CA LYS A 226 -0.97 -17.51 3.71
C LYS A 226 -0.70 -16.50 4.84
N PRO A 227 -0.34 -16.96 6.04
CA PRO A 227 0.17 -16.09 7.09
C PRO A 227 1.26 -15.16 6.55
N ARG A 228 1.23 -13.89 6.99
CA ARG A 228 2.19 -12.85 6.57
C ARG A 228 2.36 -12.75 5.05
N ASP A 229 1.26 -12.80 4.32
CA ASP A 229 1.26 -12.70 2.85
C ASP A 229 0.18 -11.72 2.34
N CYS A 230 0.22 -11.37 1.06
CA CYS A 230 -0.77 -10.53 0.39
C CYS A 230 -1.11 -11.00 -1.03
N LYS A 231 -2.29 -10.58 -1.49
CA LYS A 231 -2.73 -10.70 -2.88
C LYS A 231 -3.29 -9.37 -3.34
N ILE A 232 -2.96 -8.99 -4.56
CA ILE A 232 -3.48 -7.77 -5.17
C ILE A 232 -4.05 -8.12 -6.53
N PHE A 233 -5.30 -7.73 -6.74
CA PHE A 233 -6.00 -7.92 -8.00
C PHE A 233 -6.12 -6.58 -8.69
N ARG A 234 -5.65 -6.49 -9.94
CA ARG A 234 -5.92 -5.38 -10.84
C ARG A 234 -7.11 -5.75 -11.71
N VAL A 235 -8.16 -4.93 -11.64
CA VAL A 235 -9.46 -5.27 -12.22
C VAL A 235 -10.08 -4.11 -12.98
N LYS A 236 -11.01 -4.43 -13.88
CA LYS A 236 -11.88 -3.50 -14.57
C LYS A 236 -13.33 -3.79 -14.24
N LEU A 237 -14.13 -2.74 -14.13
CA LEU A 237 -15.58 -2.85 -14.01
C LEU A 237 -16.16 -3.28 -15.35
N THR A 238 -16.94 -4.36 -15.37
CA THR A 238 -17.56 -4.91 -16.58
C THR A 238 -19.02 -5.25 -16.34
N ASN A 239 -19.79 -5.34 -17.43
CA ASN A 239 -21.19 -5.72 -17.36
C ASN A 239 -21.31 -7.24 -17.43
N LYS A 240 -22.29 -7.77 -16.71
CA LYS A 240 -22.76 -9.14 -16.88
C LYS A 240 -23.29 -9.29 -18.30
N LYS A 241 -22.59 -10.06 -19.14
CA LYS A 241 -23.06 -10.44 -20.48
C LYS A 241 -24.30 -11.33 -20.38
#